data_AF-A0AAD1TEW7-F1
#
_entry.id   AF-A0AAD1TEW7-F1
#
_cell.length_a   1.000
_cell.length_b   1.000
_cell.length_c   1.000
_cell.angle_alpha   90.00
_cell.angle_beta   90.00
_cell.angle_gamma   90.00
#
_symmetry.space_group_name_H-M   'P 1'
#
loop_
_entity.id
_entity.type
_entity.pdbx_description
1 polymer ?
#
loop_
_entity_poly.entity_id
_entity_poly.type
_entity_poly.pdbx_seq_one_letter_code
_entity_poly.pdbx_strand_id
1 'polypeptide(L)'
;MMAPSGLVFLLCALYLVSGIPTGRWSDVYAVEPELKRLVDLAVREYNKASTHKDVYRQLQVTDARKQLVSGVKYDLTVLLGRTLCKKESNVNLDKCQFDYTNNVKAQKCNFSILVVPWINETKILHQLCSQEWRVVGLIIGTLSAEGNPKTNTNCTFYLCTFKDEVLETMTLFKDFVSTYNKQYSDNEEATRRFQIFSKNLKKATEIQSMDQGTAEYGITKYSDLTEDEFRAFYLNPLLSSQPPHPMRKALLPTDSAPAQFDWRDHGAVTEVKNQGMCGSCWAFSVTGNIEGQWFLKKGSLVSLSEQELVDCDNVDHACGGGLPSSAYEAIENLGGLETEQDYSYQGHKSSCSFSTGKVSAYINSSVEISTDETDEVFRKAVPISEIAAWLAQNGPISIALNAFAMQFYRKGISHPFRILCLPGMIDHAVLLVGYGERDGKPFWAIKNSWGLDWGEQGYYYLYRGSGACGMNTMCSSAVVH
;
A
#
# COMPACT_ATOMS: atom_id res chain seq x y z
N MET A 1 -49.17 -3.44 53.48
CA MET A 1 -48.18 -4.50 53.70
C MET A 1 -47.35 -4.63 52.45
N MET A 2 -46.02 -4.53 52.59
CA MET A 2 -44.90 -5.08 51.80
C MET A 2 -45.15 -5.50 50.33
N ALA A 3 -44.33 -5.23 49.32
CA ALA A 3 -43.06 -4.52 49.10
C ALA A 3 -42.84 -4.48 47.55
N PRO A 4 -41.87 -3.70 47.01
CA PRO A 4 -41.70 -3.42 45.58
C PRO A 4 -40.61 -4.26 44.90
N SER A 5 -40.35 -3.94 43.61
CA SER A 5 -39.13 -4.17 42.80
C SER A 5 -39.02 -5.47 41.97
N GLY A 6 -38.64 -5.31 40.69
CA GLY A 6 -38.28 -6.42 39.80
C GLY A 6 -38.43 -6.13 38.30
N LEU A 7 -37.86 -5.02 37.84
CA LEU A 7 -37.85 -4.57 36.44
C LEU A 7 -36.75 -5.31 35.65
N VAL A 8 -36.98 -6.53 35.19
CA VAL A 8 -36.17 -7.21 34.15
C VAL A 8 -37.09 -8.20 33.42
N PHE A 9 -36.88 -8.38 32.10
CA PHE A 9 -37.60 -9.26 31.18
C PHE A 9 -38.81 -8.66 30.45
N LEU A 10 -38.56 -7.73 29.53
CA LEU A 10 -39.34 -7.64 28.28
C LEU A 10 -38.64 -6.74 27.24
N LEU A 11 -37.43 -7.13 26.83
CA LEU A 11 -36.77 -6.63 25.61
C LEU A 11 -35.95 -7.78 25.01
N CYS A 12 -36.64 -8.76 24.42
CA CYS A 12 -35.99 -9.80 23.63
C CYS A 12 -36.96 -10.36 22.58
N ALA A 13 -37.45 -9.50 21.69
CA ALA A 13 -38.10 -9.90 20.45
C ALA A 13 -38.34 -8.66 19.58
N LEU A 14 -37.29 -8.11 18.96
CA LEU A 14 -37.35 -7.22 17.78
C LEU A 14 -35.92 -6.79 17.37
N TYR A 15 -35.08 -7.75 16.99
CA TYR A 15 -33.90 -7.53 16.13
C TYR A 15 -33.57 -8.84 15.42
N LEU A 16 -34.42 -9.23 14.49
CA LEU A 16 -34.10 -10.16 13.42
C LEU A 16 -34.46 -9.42 12.13
N VAL A 17 -33.49 -8.67 11.60
CA VAL A 17 -33.14 -8.44 10.18
C VAL A 17 -32.11 -7.31 10.20
N SER A 18 -30.85 -7.65 10.50
CA SER A 18 -29.70 -6.88 10.05
C SER A 18 -28.59 -7.89 9.78
N GLY A 19 -28.20 -8.02 8.52
CA GLY A 19 -27.03 -8.79 8.13
C GLY A 19 -25.81 -8.21 8.84
N ILE A 20 -25.18 -9.02 9.68
CA ILE A 20 -23.89 -8.70 10.29
C ILE A 20 -22.90 -8.48 9.14
N PRO A 21 -22.18 -7.35 9.06
CA PRO A 21 -21.17 -7.14 8.04
C PRO A 21 -20.07 -8.17 8.26
N THR A 22 -19.96 -9.15 7.36
CA THR A 22 -18.83 -10.09 7.35
C THR A 22 -17.55 -9.28 7.20
N GLY A 23 -16.63 -9.38 8.16
CA GLY A 23 -15.39 -8.61 8.15
C GLY A 23 -14.52 -8.91 6.92
N ARG A 24 -13.65 -7.98 6.52
CA ARG A 24 -12.63 -8.22 5.47
C ARG A 24 -11.65 -9.30 5.95
N TRP A 25 -11.12 -10.10 5.03
CA TRP A 25 -10.00 -10.98 5.34
C TRP A 25 -8.76 -10.16 5.69
N SER A 26 -8.01 -10.60 6.69
CA SER A 26 -6.74 -10.01 7.11
C SER A 26 -5.70 -11.11 7.28
N ASP A 27 -4.45 -10.83 6.91
CA ASP A 27 -3.37 -11.82 6.99
C ASP A 27 -2.96 -12.08 8.45
N VAL A 28 -2.56 -13.32 8.73
CA VAL A 28 -2.08 -13.77 10.04
C VAL A 28 -0.63 -14.21 9.93
N TYR A 29 0.23 -13.65 10.77
CA TYR A 29 1.68 -13.88 10.69
C TYR A 29 2.12 -14.97 11.67
N ALA A 30 3.17 -15.74 11.29
CA ALA A 30 3.68 -16.92 11.99
C ALA A 30 4.06 -16.71 13.47
N VAL A 31 4.27 -15.46 13.88
CA VAL A 31 4.62 -15.03 15.24
C VAL A 31 3.41 -14.87 16.17
N GLU A 32 2.16 -14.90 15.66
CA GLU A 32 0.98 -14.88 16.53
C GLU A 32 0.90 -16.19 17.35
N PRO A 33 0.92 -16.15 18.70
CA PRO A 33 0.85 -17.35 19.54
C PRO A 33 -0.38 -18.22 19.25
N GLU A 34 -1.48 -17.56 18.85
CA GLU A 34 -2.73 -18.19 18.46
C GLU A 34 -2.60 -18.99 17.16
N LEU A 35 -1.82 -18.52 16.18
CA LEU A 35 -1.59 -19.26 14.94
C LEU A 35 -0.86 -20.58 15.21
N LYS A 36 0.16 -20.57 16.06
CA LYS A 36 0.86 -21.80 16.48
C LYS A 36 -0.11 -22.80 17.11
N ARG A 37 -0.96 -22.34 18.04
CA ARG A 37 -1.99 -23.16 18.71
C ARG A 37 -2.95 -23.80 17.69
N LEU A 38 -3.39 -23.04 16.70
CA LEU A 38 -4.33 -23.49 15.67
C LEU A 38 -3.70 -24.47 14.68
N VAL A 39 -2.45 -24.25 14.30
CA VAL A 39 -1.72 -25.19 13.43
C VAL A 39 -1.48 -26.51 14.16
N ASP A 40 -1.08 -26.48 15.43
CA ASP A 40 -0.92 -27.68 16.25
C ASP A 40 -2.24 -28.46 16.37
N LEU A 41 -3.37 -27.75 16.52
CA LEU A 41 -4.71 -28.36 16.51
C LEU A 41 -5.01 -29.01 15.16
N ALA A 42 -4.79 -28.29 14.05
CA ALA A 42 -5.04 -28.77 12.69
C ALA A 42 -4.23 -30.03 12.37
N VAL A 43 -2.95 -30.06 12.71
CA VAL A 43 -2.07 -31.22 12.50
C VAL A 43 -2.53 -32.42 13.35
N ARG A 44 -2.94 -32.20 14.61
CA ARG A 44 -3.47 -33.26 15.47
C ARG A 44 -4.75 -33.85 14.90
N GLU A 45 -5.71 -33.03 14.50
CA GLU A 45 -6.98 -33.49 13.93
C GLU A 45 -6.80 -34.18 12.58
N TYR A 46 -5.90 -33.67 11.73
CA TYR A 46 -5.49 -34.35 10.51
C TYR A 46 -4.99 -35.77 10.81
N ASN A 47 -4.06 -35.92 11.76
CA ASN A 47 -3.52 -37.23 12.11
C ASN A 47 -4.58 -38.17 12.69
N LYS A 48 -5.57 -37.67 13.43
CA LYS A 48 -6.69 -38.48 13.94
C LYS A 48 -7.60 -38.98 12.82
N ALA A 49 -8.00 -38.10 11.90
CA ALA A 49 -8.92 -38.41 10.83
C ALA A 49 -8.29 -39.19 9.66
N SER A 50 -6.98 -39.03 9.43
CA SER A 50 -6.28 -39.67 8.33
C SER A 50 -6.22 -41.20 8.46
N THR A 51 -6.31 -41.88 7.32
CA THR A 51 -6.18 -43.34 7.19
C THR A 51 -4.72 -43.80 7.06
N HIS A 52 -3.77 -42.86 7.00
CA HIS A 52 -2.35 -43.19 6.96
C HIS A 52 -1.89 -43.86 8.27
N LYS A 53 -1.02 -44.85 8.14
CA LYS A 53 -0.41 -45.57 9.26
C LYS A 53 0.67 -44.76 9.99
N ASP A 54 1.21 -43.76 9.31
CA ASP A 54 2.30 -42.92 9.78
C ASP A 54 1.78 -41.55 10.19
N VAL A 55 2.45 -40.95 11.15
CA VAL A 55 2.11 -39.63 11.68
C VAL A 55 2.71 -38.55 10.79
N TYR A 56 2.00 -37.45 10.58
CA TYR A 56 2.44 -36.29 9.83
C TYR A 56 2.76 -35.14 10.78
N ARG A 57 3.79 -34.38 10.43
CA ARG A 57 4.20 -33.17 11.15
C ARG A 57 4.19 -31.98 10.19
N GLN A 58 3.93 -30.79 10.73
CA GLN A 58 4.09 -29.55 9.98
C GLN A 58 5.53 -29.40 9.48
N LEU A 59 5.69 -29.19 8.18
CA LEU A 59 6.92 -28.69 7.57
C LEU A 59 6.91 -27.16 7.52
N GLN A 60 5.79 -26.58 7.06
CA GLN A 60 5.66 -25.13 6.87
C GLN A 60 4.19 -24.69 6.87
N VAL A 61 3.91 -23.47 7.34
CA VAL A 61 2.66 -22.76 7.05
C VAL A 61 2.94 -21.85 5.86
N THR A 62 2.25 -22.06 4.73
CA THR A 62 2.51 -21.32 3.49
C THR A 62 1.59 -20.12 3.33
N ASP A 63 0.42 -20.16 3.96
CA ASP A 63 -0.56 -19.06 3.95
C ASP A 63 -1.46 -19.12 5.20
N ALA A 64 -1.87 -17.97 5.73
CA ALA A 64 -2.75 -17.87 6.88
C ALA A 64 -3.48 -16.53 6.89
N ARG A 65 -4.81 -16.57 7.01
CA ARG A 65 -5.68 -15.38 7.04
C ARG A 65 -6.84 -15.56 8.02
N LYS A 66 -7.34 -14.47 8.57
CA LYS A 66 -8.48 -14.43 9.51
C LYS A 66 -9.59 -13.49 9.06
N GLN A 67 -10.81 -13.81 9.45
CA GLN A 67 -12.02 -13.05 9.17
C GLN A 67 -12.92 -12.99 10.42
N LEU A 68 -13.45 -11.81 10.73
CA LEU A 68 -14.43 -11.65 11.79
C LEU A 68 -15.83 -12.07 11.29
N VAL A 69 -16.44 -13.02 11.98
CA VAL A 69 -17.79 -13.56 11.75
C VAL A 69 -18.52 -13.67 13.11
N SER A 70 -19.45 -14.60 13.29
CA SER A 70 -19.94 -15.02 14.63
C SER A 70 -18.87 -15.82 15.41
N GLY A 71 -17.65 -15.26 15.48
CA GLY A 71 -16.40 -15.87 15.91
C GLY A 71 -15.24 -15.31 15.08
N VAL A 72 -14.05 -15.89 15.21
CA VAL A 72 -12.91 -15.61 14.32
C VAL A 72 -12.69 -16.83 13.44
N LYS A 73 -12.89 -16.67 12.13
CA LYS A 73 -12.62 -17.72 11.15
C LYS A 73 -11.19 -17.58 10.64
N TYR A 74 -10.42 -18.65 10.72
CA TYR A 74 -9.08 -18.77 10.16
C TYR A 74 -9.10 -19.69 8.94
N ASP A 75 -8.45 -19.29 7.87
CA ASP A 75 -8.09 -20.16 6.75
C ASP A 75 -6.57 -20.32 6.75
N LEU A 76 -6.10 -21.57 6.88
CA LEU A 76 -4.69 -21.92 6.98
C LEU A 76 -4.31 -22.87 5.85
N THR A 77 -3.15 -22.64 5.25
CA THR A 77 -2.53 -23.57 4.31
C THR A 77 -1.23 -24.10 4.91
N VAL A 78 -1.18 -25.40 5.18
CA VAL A 78 -0.06 -26.06 5.87
C VAL A 78 0.50 -27.18 5.02
N LEU A 79 1.82 -27.19 4.84
CA LEU A 79 2.56 -28.29 4.25
C LEU A 79 2.86 -29.32 5.34
N LEU A 80 2.33 -30.53 5.19
CA LEU A 80 2.52 -31.65 6.12
C LEU A 80 3.50 -32.65 5.53
N GLY A 81 4.47 -33.08 6.32
CA GLY A 81 5.44 -34.12 5.96
C GLY A 81 5.21 -35.40 6.77
N ARG A 82 5.39 -36.55 6.11
CA ARG A 82 5.28 -37.88 6.69
C ARG A 82 6.50 -38.19 7.57
N THR A 83 6.23 -38.70 8.75
CA THR A 83 7.26 -39.09 9.73
C THR A 83 7.48 -40.59 9.77
N LEU A 84 8.53 -41.02 10.47
CA LEU A 84 8.84 -42.43 10.76
C LEU A 84 7.96 -43.00 11.89
N CYS A 85 7.25 -42.15 12.63
CA CYS A 85 6.37 -42.57 13.73
C CYS A 85 5.10 -43.23 13.21
N LYS A 86 4.68 -44.32 13.89
CA LYS A 86 3.39 -44.97 13.68
C LYS A 86 2.30 -44.30 14.51
N LYS A 87 1.07 -44.35 14.02
CA LYS A 87 -0.11 -43.82 14.70
C LYS A 87 -0.45 -44.70 15.91
N GLU A 88 0.01 -44.30 17.09
CA GLU A 88 -0.27 -44.92 18.39
C GLU A 88 -0.98 -43.94 19.33
N SER A 89 -1.54 -44.43 20.44
CA SER A 89 -2.42 -43.67 21.32
C SER A 89 -1.78 -42.42 21.96
N ASN A 90 -0.44 -42.35 22.04
CA ASN A 90 0.30 -41.29 22.75
C ASN A 90 1.61 -40.87 22.04
N VAL A 91 1.54 -40.55 20.74
CA VAL A 91 2.71 -40.10 19.98
C VAL A 91 3.02 -38.63 20.27
N ASN A 92 4.26 -38.34 20.69
CA ASN A 92 4.76 -36.97 20.79
C ASN A 92 5.24 -36.49 19.39
N LEU A 93 4.48 -35.58 18.78
CA LEU A 93 4.73 -35.07 17.43
C LEU A 93 6.11 -34.40 17.27
N ASP A 94 6.61 -33.72 18.30
CA ASP A 94 7.88 -33.00 18.23
C ASP A 94 9.10 -33.93 18.15
N LYS A 95 8.95 -35.16 18.68
CA LYS A 95 9.98 -36.20 18.68
C LYS A 95 9.97 -37.07 17.42
N CYS A 96 8.97 -36.91 16.56
CA CYS A 96 8.84 -37.69 15.33
C CYS A 96 9.69 -37.13 14.20
N GLN A 97 10.69 -37.92 13.78
CA GLN A 97 11.60 -37.58 12.69
C GLN A 97 10.97 -37.90 11.33
N PHE A 98 11.29 -37.11 10.31
CA PHE A 98 10.84 -37.37 8.94
C PHE A 98 11.67 -38.50 8.30
N ASP A 99 11.08 -39.21 7.33
CA ASP A 99 11.81 -40.22 6.54
C ASP A 99 12.65 -39.55 5.45
N TYR A 100 13.88 -39.17 5.80
CA TYR A 100 14.83 -38.58 4.86
C TYR A 100 15.43 -39.58 3.87
N THR A 101 15.39 -40.88 4.19
CA THR A 101 16.05 -41.92 3.39
C THR A 101 15.33 -42.20 2.07
N ASN A 102 14.02 -41.94 2.01
CA ASN A 102 13.18 -42.19 0.83
C ASN A 102 12.54 -40.95 0.21
N ASN A 103 13.07 -39.76 0.53
CA ASN A 103 12.45 -38.45 0.29
C ASN A 103 11.18 -38.26 1.12
N VAL A 104 11.06 -37.13 1.82
CA VAL A 104 9.95 -36.91 2.76
C VAL A 104 8.66 -36.84 1.96
N LYS A 105 7.74 -37.78 2.15
CA LYS A 105 6.42 -37.66 1.52
C LYS A 105 5.66 -36.51 2.15
N ALA A 106 5.23 -35.54 1.36
CA ALA A 106 4.50 -34.37 1.84
C ALA A 106 3.19 -34.18 1.09
N GLN A 107 2.32 -33.38 1.69
CA GLN A 107 1.03 -33.00 1.12
C GLN A 107 0.64 -31.61 1.60
N LYS A 108 -0.08 -30.88 0.76
CA LYS A 108 -0.60 -29.55 1.09
C LYS A 108 -2.01 -29.69 1.63
N CYS A 109 -2.26 -29.15 2.82
CA CYS A 109 -3.55 -29.20 3.49
C CYS A 109 -4.09 -27.80 3.78
N ASN A 110 -5.34 -27.57 3.40
CA ASN A 110 -6.09 -26.37 3.70
C ASN A 110 -7.06 -26.66 4.86
N PHE A 111 -7.02 -25.81 5.89
CA PHE A 111 -7.87 -25.91 7.07
C PHE A 111 -8.66 -24.62 7.24
N SER A 112 -9.98 -24.75 7.44
CA SER A 112 -10.82 -23.65 7.91
C SER A 112 -11.21 -23.90 9.36
N ILE A 113 -10.88 -22.98 10.26
CA ILE A 113 -11.06 -23.14 11.71
C ILE A 113 -11.86 -21.96 12.26
N LEU A 114 -12.92 -22.22 13.02
CA LEU A 114 -13.70 -21.21 13.71
C LEU A 114 -13.35 -21.22 15.20
N VAL A 115 -12.89 -20.09 15.72
CA VAL A 115 -12.67 -19.86 17.14
C VAL A 115 -13.81 -18.99 17.67
N VAL A 116 -14.48 -19.41 18.74
CA VAL A 116 -15.57 -18.67 19.40
C VAL A 116 -15.16 -18.40 20.85
N PRO A 117 -14.45 -17.28 21.13
CA PRO A 117 -13.79 -17.05 22.41
C PRO A 117 -14.74 -17.05 23.63
N TRP A 118 -15.95 -16.49 23.48
CA TRP A 118 -16.90 -16.28 24.59
C TRP A 118 -17.62 -17.54 25.08
N ILE A 119 -17.49 -18.66 24.37
CA ILE A 119 -17.91 -19.99 24.83
C ILE A 119 -16.73 -20.98 24.85
N ASN A 120 -15.50 -20.48 24.71
CA ASN A 120 -14.26 -21.25 24.69
C ASN A 120 -14.30 -22.44 23.71
N GLU A 121 -14.86 -22.22 22.53
CA GLU A 121 -15.04 -23.27 21.52
C GLU A 121 -14.10 -23.06 20.32
N THR A 122 -13.49 -24.12 19.82
CA THR A 122 -12.72 -24.12 18.56
C THR A 122 -13.17 -25.29 17.69
N LYS A 123 -13.59 -25.01 16.46
CA LYS A 123 -14.16 -25.99 15.52
C LYS A 123 -13.39 -25.98 14.20
N ILE A 124 -12.99 -27.14 13.71
CA ILE A 124 -12.52 -27.29 12.31
C ILE A 124 -13.76 -27.44 11.42
N LEU A 125 -13.96 -26.49 10.52
CA LEU A 125 -15.09 -26.45 9.58
C LEU A 125 -14.81 -27.31 8.34
N HIS A 126 -13.62 -27.15 7.76
CA HIS A 126 -13.20 -27.87 6.56
C HIS A 126 -11.73 -28.27 6.67
N GLN A 127 -11.43 -29.44 6.11
CA GLN A 127 -10.08 -29.97 5.95
C GLN A 127 -9.98 -30.63 4.58
N LEU A 128 -9.12 -30.08 3.72
CA LEU A 128 -8.87 -30.60 2.37
C LEU A 128 -7.38 -30.75 2.15
N CYS A 129 -6.93 -31.94 1.77
CA CYS A 129 -5.52 -32.22 1.52
C CYS A 129 -5.32 -32.73 0.09
N SER A 130 -4.20 -32.33 -0.51
CA SER A 130 -3.75 -32.84 -1.81
C SER A 130 -3.31 -34.32 -1.71
N GLN A 131 -3.08 -34.96 -2.85
CA GLN A 131 -2.36 -36.23 -2.88
C GLN A 131 -0.91 -36.05 -2.37
N GLU A 132 -0.33 -37.12 -1.81
CA GLU A 132 1.06 -37.14 -1.37
C GLU A 132 2.02 -37.03 -2.57
N TRP A 133 3.10 -36.28 -2.40
CA TRP A 133 4.23 -36.24 -3.31
C TRP A 133 5.54 -36.34 -2.54
N ARG A 134 6.64 -36.75 -3.18
CA ARG A 134 7.94 -36.92 -2.52
C ARG A 134 8.74 -35.62 -2.54
N VAL A 135 9.11 -35.11 -1.36
CA VAL A 135 10.05 -33.99 -1.18
C VAL A 135 11.46 -34.53 -1.32
N VAL A 136 12.07 -34.32 -2.49
CA VAL A 136 13.45 -34.78 -2.75
C VAL A 136 14.43 -33.89 -2.01
N GLY A 137 15.11 -34.48 -1.01
CA GLY A 137 16.17 -33.92 -0.16
C GLY A 137 15.72 -32.90 0.92
N LEU A 138 16.03 -33.23 2.17
CA LEU A 138 15.96 -32.33 3.32
C LEU A 138 17.26 -32.57 4.09
N ILE A 139 18.23 -31.64 3.99
CA ILE A 139 19.29 -31.54 5.00
C ILE A 139 18.73 -30.65 6.10
N ILE A 140 18.30 -31.27 7.20
CA ILE A 140 18.09 -30.54 8.46
C ILE A 140 19.47 -30.23 9.03
N GLY A 141 19.87 -28.97 8.94
CA GLY A 141 21.03 -28.47 9.68
C GLY A 141 20.75 -28.51 11.18
N THR A 142 21.31 -29.49 11.87
CA THR A 142 21.74 -29.30 13.25
C THR A 142 23.16 -28.79 13.18
N LEU A 143 23.38 -27.56 13.64
CA LEU A 143 24.72 -27.05 13.88
C LEU A 143 25.33 -27.87 15.03
N SER A 144 26.28 -28.74 14.68
CA SER A 144 27.38 -29.11 15.57
C SER A 144 28.67 -28.91 14.79
N ALA A 145 29.58 -28.21 15.42
CA ALA A 145 30.88 -27.84 14.91
C ALA A 145 31.77 -29.06 14.57
N GLU A 146 32.79 -28.77 13.76
CA GLU A 146 33.98 -29.58 13.42
C GLU A 146 33.90 -30.49 12.16
N GLY A 147 34.65 -30.13 11.11
CA GLY A 147 34.98 -31.03 9.99
C GLY A 147 35.29 -30.36 8.66
N ASN A 148 36.50 -30.58 8.14
CA ASN A 148 37.15 -29.98 6.96
C ASN A 148 36.42 -30.25 5.60
N PRO A 149 36.62 -29.42 4.54
CA PRO A 149 35.90 -29.48 3.29
C PRO A 149 36.58 -30.43 2.30
N LYS A 150 35.84 -31.38 1.71
CA LYS A 150 36.18 -31.98 0.41
C LYS A 150 35.04 -32.84 -0.14
N THR A 151 34.72 -32.54 -1.39
CA THR A 151 34.13 -33.38 -2.45
C THR A 151 32.61 -33.50 -2.62
N ASN A 152 32.24 -33.29 -3.89
CA ASN A 152 31.10 -33.79 -4.66
C ASN A 152 29.72 -33.11 -4.55
N THR A 153 29.62 -32.03 -5.33
CA THR A 153 28.41 -31.36 -5.80
C THR A 153 27.67 -32.23 -6.82
N ASN A 154 26.53 -32.77 -6.44
CA ASN A 154 25.44 -33.12 -7.37
C ASN A 154 24.14 -32.62 -6.74
N CYS A 155 23.84 -31.35 -7.00
CA CYS A 155 22.65 -30.66 -6.52
C CYS A 155 21.49 -30.97 -7.47
N THR A 156 20.41 -31.56 -6.96
CA THR A 156 19.20 -31.81 -7.74
C THR A 156 18.37 -30.53 -7.89
N PHE A 157 17.85 -30.34 -9.10
CA PHE A 157 17.34 -29.10 -9.71
C PHE A 157 16.34 -28.25 -8.90
N TYR A 158 15.61 -28.80 -7.92
CA TYR A 158 14.60 -28.08 -7.12
C TYR A 158 15.09 -27.58 -5.74
N LEU A 159 16.17 -28.14 -5.20
CA LEU A 159 16.72 -27.74 -3.89
C LEU A 159 17.76 -26.65 -4.00
N CYS A 160 18.52 -26.63 -5.09
CA CYS A 160 19.36 -25.48 -5.42
C CYS A 160 18.47 -24.23 -5.60
N THR A 161 17.37 -24.30 -6.36
CA THR A 161 16.49 -23.14 -6.60
C THR A 161 15.87 -22.50 -5.35
N PHE A 162 15.47 -23.26 -4.32
CA PHE A 162 14.87 -22.66 -3.11
C PHE A 162 15.91 -22.10 -2.13
N LYS A 163 17.08 -22.75 -2.01
CA LYS A 163 18.21 -22.22 -1.23
C LYS A 163 18.77 -20.97 -1.90
N ASP A 164 18.76 -20.95 -3.23
CA ASP A 164 19.13 -19.79 -4.03
C ASP A 164 18.10 -18.66 -3.88
N GLU A 165 16.78 -18.93 -3.94
CA GLU A 165 15.73 -17.89 -3.76
C GLU A 165 15.78 -17.22 -2.38
N VAL A 166 15.97 -17.99 -1.31
CA VAL A 166 16.08 -17.43 0.05
C VAL A 166 17.39 -16.68 0.24
N LEU A 167 18.51 -17.22 -0.26
CA LEU A 167 19.82 -16.56 -0.19
C LEU A 167 19.85 -15.27 -1.03
N GLU A 168 19.23 -15.28 -2.20
CA GLU A 168 19.03 -14.13 -3.08
C GLU A 168 18.17 -13.09 -2.37
N THR A 169 17.01 -13.47 -1.81
CA THR A 169 16.14 -12.56 -1.07
C THR A 169 16.84 -11.96 0.15
N MET A 170 17.64 -12.75 0.88
CA MET A 170 18.46 -12.25 2.00
C MET A 170 19.53 -11.28 1.53
N THR A 171 20.15 -11.52 0.37
CA THR A 171 21.13 -10.62 -0.23
C THR A 171 20.46 -9.30 -0.62
N LEU A 172 19.32 -9.36 -1.32
CA LEU A 172 18.51 -8.19 -1.67
C LEU A 172 18.05 -7.41 -0.43
N PHE A 173 17.67 -8.11 0.65
CA PHE A 173 17.29 -7.44 1.90
C PHE A 173 18.47 -6.75 2.58
N LYS A 174 19.65 -7.38 2.59
CA LYS A 174 20.87 -6.75 3.11
C LYS A 174 21.22 -5.49 2.33
N ASP A 175 21.15 -5.56 1.00
CA ASP A 175 21.40 -4.43 0.11
C ASP A 175 20.34 -3.33 0.31
N PHE A 176 19.08 -3.71 0.48
CA PHE A 176 17.98 -2.80 0.82
C PHE A 176 18.24 -2.07 2.15
N VAL A 177 18.61 -2.80 3.20
CA VAL A 177 18.92 -2.21 4.52
C VAL A 177 20.07 -1.20 4.41
N SER A 178 21.13 -1.55 3.67
CA SER A 178 22.26 -0.64 3.45
C SER A 178 21.88 0.56 2.59
N THR A 179 21.15 0.35 1.50
CA THR A 179 20.80 1.39 0.51
C THR A 179 19.91 2.46 1.11
N TYR A 180 18.94 2.05 1.93
CA TYR A 180 17.97 2.96 2.55
C TYR A 180 18.25 3.25 4.03
N ASN A 181 19.46 2.90 4.51
CA ASN A 181 19.92 3.13 5.87
C ASN A 181 18.89 2.69 6.94
N LYS A 182 18.32 1.50 6.76
CA LYS A 182 17.28 0.97 7.64
C LYS A 182 17.87 0.57 8.99
N GLN A 183 17.18 0.96 10.05
CA GLN A 183 17.54 0.61 11.42
C GLN A 183 16.36 -0.07 12.09
N TYR A 184 16.62 -1.19 12.76
CA TYR A 184 15.62 -1.99 13.46
C TYR A 184 16.00 -2.08 14.94
N SER A 185 15.01 -2.09 15.84
CA SER A 185 15.24 -2.05 17.29
C SER A 185 15.99 -3.28 17.80
N ASP A 186 15.71 -4.44 17.20
CA ASP A 186 16.21 -5.74 17.61
C ASP A 186 16.11 -6.75 16.46
N ASN A 187 16.60 -7.98 16.72
CA ASN A 187 16.59 -9.06 15.74
C ASN A 187 15.17 -9.57 15.42
N GLU A 188 14.21 -9.41 16.32
CA GLU A 188 12.84 -9.85 16.09
C GLU A 188 12.16 -8.93 15.07
N GLU A 189 12.31 -7.61 15.24
CA GLU A 189 11.84 -6.62 14.28
C GLU A 189 12.56 -6.76 12.93
N ALA A 190 13.89 -6.97 12.92
CA ALA A 190 14.61 -7.23 11.66
C ALA A 190 14.11 -8.48 10.93
N THR A 191 13.78 -9.55 11.67
CA THR A 191 13.20 -10.78 11.10
C THR A 191 11.81 -10.53 10.55
N ARG A 192 10.98 -9.75 11.25
CA ARG A 192 9.65 -9.35 10.78
C ARG A 192 9.74 -8.52 9.50
N ARG A 193 10.64 -7.54 9.45
CA ARG A 193 10.88 -6.66 8.29
C ARG A 193 11.38 -7.44 7.08
N PHE A 194 12.26 -8.43 7.29
CA PHE A 194 12.67 -9.36 6.22
C PHE A 194 11.49 -10.15 5.65
N GLN A 195 10.59 -10.65 6.49
CA GLN A 195 9.41 -11.39 6.02
C GLN A 195 8.47 -10.49 5.21
N ILE A 196 8.24 -9.26 5.66
CA ILE A 196 7.43 -8.26 4.94
C ILE A 196 8.09 -7.94 3.60
N PHE A 197 9.40 -7.69 3.59
CA PHE A 197 10.20 -7.45 2.40
C PHE A 197 10.08 -8.58 1.37
N SER A 198 10.23 -9.83 1.80
CA SER A 198 10.10 -11.00 0.92
C SER A 198 8.71 -11.09 0.29
N LYS A 199 7.64 -10.82 1.06
CA LYS A 199 6.27 -10.78 0.54
C LYS A 199 6.07 -9.64 -0.46
N ASN A 200 6.60 -8.46 -0.16
CA ASN A 200 6.48 -7.29 -1.02
C ASN A 200 7.27 -7.44 -2.33
N LEU A 201 8.39 -8.18 -2.33
CA LEU A 201 9.11 -8.50 -3.55
C LEU A 201 8.25 -9.36 -4.50
N LYS A 202 7.49 -10.32 -3.95
CA LYS A 202 6.52 -11.11 -4.71
C LYS A 202 5.37 -10.24 -5.23
N LYS A 203 4.83 -9.36 -4.38
CA LYS A 203 3.79 -8.39 -4.76
C LYS A 203 4.24 -7.46 -5.89
N ALA A 204 5.47 -6.95 -5.84
CA ALA A 204 6.04 -6.12 -6.90
C ALA A 204 6.17 -6.90 -8.22
N THR A 205 6.56 -8.18 -8.16
CA THR A 205 6.62 -9.07 -9.32
C THR A 205 5.23 -9.35 -9.91
N GLU A 206 4.22 -9.54 -9.06
CA GLU A 206 2.83 -9.71 -9.49
C GLU A 206 2.31 -8.45 -10.19
N ILE A 207 2.52 -7.27 -9.61
CA ILE A 207 2.16 -5.98 -10.24
C ILE A 207 2.89 -5.83 -11.58
N GLN A 208 4.20 -6.13 -11.64
CA GLN A 208 4.98 -6.10 -12.87
C GLN A 208 4.38 -6.99 -13.97
N SER A 209 3.90 -8.19 -13.61
CA SER A 209 3.32 -9.14 -14.58
C SER A 209 1.95 -8.71 -15.11
N MET A 210 1.25 -7.83 -14.39
CA MET A 210 -0.08 -7.33 -14.73
C MET A 210 -0.07 -5.92 -15.33
N ASP A 211 1.05 -5.20 -15.25
CA ASP A 211 1.19 -3.87 -15.81
C ASP A 211 1.03 -3.90 -17.33
N GLN A 212 0.20 -3.00 -17.85
CA GLN A 212 -0.08 -2.89 -19.29
C GLN A 212 0.79 -1.81 -19.96
N GLY A 213 1.67 -1.18 -19.17
CA GLY A 213 2.48 -0.05 -19.54
C GLY A 213 3.90 -0.48 -19.90
N THR A 214 4.87 0.29 -19.44
CA THR A 214 6.31 0.01 -19.51
C THR A 214 6.95 0.16 -18.14
N ALA A 215 6.16 0.18 -17.07
CA ALA A 215 6.68 0.41 -15.74
C ALA A 215 7.56 -0.75 -15.27
N GLU A 216 8.65 -0.38 -14.62
CA GLU A 216 9.47 -1.27 -13.83
C GLU A 216 9.08 -1.10 -12.35
N TYR A 217 8.66 -2.20 -11.73
CA TYR A 217 8.39 -2.28 -10.28
C TYR A 217 9.48 -3.06 -9.57
N GLY A 218 9.77 -2.70 -8.32
CA GLY A 218 10.79 -3.37 -7.55
C GLY A 218 10.99 -2.78 -6.16
N ILE A 219 12.22 -2.93 -5.65
CA ILE A 219 12.58 -2.52 -4.30
C ILE A 219 12.60 -1.00 -4.19
N THR A 220 11.80 -0.47 -3.28
CA THR A 220 11.79 0.94 -2.87
C THR A 220 12.07 1.03 -1.37
N LYS A 221 12.26 2.23 -0.82
CA LYS A 221 12.39 2.42 0.64
C LYS A 221 11.17 1.94 1.45
N TYR A 222 10.06 1.61 0.80
CA TYR A 222 8.82 1.15 1.41
C TYR A 222 8.66 -0.37 1.37
N SER A 223 9.63 -1.10 0.81
CA SER A 223 9.52 -2.55 0.61
C SER A 223 9.46 -3.36 1.91
N ASP A 224 9.84 -2.82 3.07
CA ASP A 224 9.72 -3.50 4.37
C ASP A 224 8.48 -3.08 5.18
N LEU A 225 7.53 -2.37 4.57
CA LEU A 225 6.28 -1.94 5.20
C LEU A 225 5.10 -2.82 4.79
N THR A 226 4.23 -3.13 5.74
CA THR A 226 2.91 -3.71 5.40
C THR A 226 2.06 -2.68 4.65
N GLU A 227 1.00 -3.15 3.99
CA GLU A 227 0.05 -2.24 3.33
C GLU A 227 -0.58 -1.28 4.34
N ASP A 228 -0.93 -1.74 5.55
CA ASP A 228 -1.52 -0.90 6.59
C ASP A 228 -0.53 0.15 7.11
N GLU A 229 0.74 -0.22 7.32
CA GLU A 229 1.78 0.73 7.70
C GLU A 229 2.00 1.79 6.61
N PHE A 230 2.09 1.35 5.35
CA PHE A 230 2.27 2.27 4.22
C PHE A 230 1.10 3.25 4.10
N ARG A 231 -0.14 2.74 4.18
CA ARG A 231 -1.37 3.54 4.15
C ARG A 231 -1.43 4.53 5.31
N ALA A 232 -1.06 4.11 6.52
CA ALA A 232 -1.15 4.95 7.72
C ALA A 232 -0.12 6.07 7.74
N PHE A 233 1.08 5.85 7.19
CA PHE A 233 2.17 6.83 7.29
C PHE A 233 2.33 7.74 6.06
N TYR A 234 1.99 7.26 4.86
CA TYR A 234 2.30 7.96 3.61
C TYR A 234 1.07 8.37 2.80
N LEU A 235 -0.08 7.76 3.08
CA LEU A 235 -1.31 8.01 2.32
C LEU A 235 -2.32 8.82 3.14
N ASN A 236 -3.39 9.20 2.48
CA ASN A 236 -4.45 10.05 3.01
C ASN A 236 -5.81 9.41 2.70
N PRO A 237 -6.44 8.73 3.67
CA PRO A 237 -7.72 8.06 3.46
C PRO A 237 -8.88 9.04 3.26
N LEU A 238 -8.74 10.33 3.60
CA LEU A 238 -9.81 11.31 3.49
C LEU A 238 -10.11 11.69 2.04
N LEU A 239 -9.17 11.49 1.10
CA LEU A 239 -9.37 11.84 -0.32
C LEU A 239 -10.51 11.08 -1.00
N SER A 240 -10.89 9.92 -0.48
CA SER A 240 -12.08 9.18 -0.95
C SER A 240 -13.41 9.73 -0.39
N SER A 241 -13.36 10.73 0.49
CA SER A 241 -14.54 11.37 1.08
C SER A 241 -15.03 12.54 0.22
N GLN A 242 -16.31 12.89 0.36
CA GLN A 242 -16.85 14.08 -0.31
C GLN A 242 -16.29 15.36 0.34
N PRO A 243 -15.91 16.37 -0.46
CA PRO A 243 -15.47 17.64 0.09
C PRO A 243 -16.63 18.34 0.83
N PRO A 244 -16.33 19.08 1.91
CA PRO A 244 -17.35 19.79 2.69
C PRO A 244 -18.06 20.87 1.87
N HIS A 245 -17.33 21.55 0.98
CA HIS A 245 -17.86 22.56 0.07
C HIS A 245 -17.42 22.27 -1.36
N PRO A 246 -18.34 22.36 -2.35
CA PRO A 246 -17.96 22.21 -3.74
C PRO A 246 -17.18 23.44 -4.23
N MET A 247 -16.06 23.19 -4.90
CA MET A 247 -15.27 24.24 -5.54
C MET A 247 -16.00 24.78 -6.78
N ARG A 248 -15.71 26.04 -7.15
CA ARG A 248 -16.21 26.61 -8.41
C ARG A 248 -15.57 25.91 -9.59
N LYS A 249 -16.33 25.59 -10.64
CA LYS A 249 -15.78 25.02 -11.87
C LYS A 249 -14.88 26.01 -12.62
N ALA A 250 -13.77 25.50 -13.15
CA ALA A 250 -12.86 26.24 -14.00
C ALA A 250 -13.50 26.61 -15.35
N LEU A 251 -13.06 27.73 -15.94
CA LEU A 251 -13.42 28.08 -17.32
C LEU A 251 -12.53 27.27 -18.25
N LEU A 252 -13.11 26.33 -18.98
CA LEU A 252 -12.32 25.42 -19.79
C LEU A 252 -11.69 26.13 -21.00
N PRO A 253 -10.45 25.79 -21.38
CA PRO A 253 -9.84 26.36 -22.56
C PRO A 253 -10.56 25.89 -23.83
N THR A 254 -10.61 26.77 -24.83
CA THR A 254 -11.22 26.45 -26.14
C THR A 254 -10.23 25.84 -27.11
N ASP A 255 -8.94 26.13 -26.93
CA ASP A 255 -7.87 25.68 -27.82
C ASP A 255 -7.43 24.26 -27.46
N SER A 256 -7.04 23.48 -28.47
CA SER A 256 -6.46 22.16 -28.27
C SER A 256 -5.12 22.25 -27.57
N ALA A 257 -4.85 21.31 -26.66
CA ALA A 257 -3.55 21.18 -26.03
C ALA A 257 -2.47 20.79 -27.08
N PRO A 258 -1.20 21.23 -26.93
CA PRO A 258 -0.10 20.67 -27.72
C PRO A 258 0.04 19.17 -27.48
N ALA A 259 0.69 18.43 -28.39
CA ALA A 259 0.82 16.96 -28.27
C ALA A 259 1.60 16.50 -27.02
N GLN A 260 2.54 17.32 -26.55
CA GLN A 260 3.32 17.12 -25.34
C GLN A 260 3.57 18.47 -24.68
N PHE A 261 3.65 18.49 -23.36
CA PHE A 261 3.93 19.69 -22.58
C PHE A 261 4.47 19.33 -21.20
N ASP A 262 5.44 20.07 -20.68
CA ASP A 262 6.00 19.81 -19.36
C ASP A 262 6.44 21.10 -18.66
N TRP A 263 5.77 21.46 -17.56
CA TRP A 263 6.06 22.69 -16.81
C TRP A 263 7.44 22.74 -16.17
N ARG A 264 8.13 21.59 -16.07
CA ARG A 264 9.53 21.54 -15.61
C ARG A 264 10.45 22.26 -16.58
N ASP A 265 10.18 22.17 -17.87
CA ASP A 265 10.94 22.84 -18.93
C ASP A 265 10.62 24.35 -19.02
N HIS A 266 9.58 24.80 -18.31
CA HIS A 266 9.07 26.16 -18.32
C HIS A 266 9.20 26.89 -16.97
N GLY A 267 9.85 26.28 -15.97
CA GLY A 267 10.17 26.93 -14.69
C GLY A 267 9.02 27.05 -13.69
N ALA A 268 7.88 26.39 -13.92
CA ALA A 268 6.72 26.46 -13.02
C ALA A 268 6.64 25.31 -12.00
N VAL A 269 7.75 24.60 -11.77
CA VAL A 269 7.82 23.44 -10.88
C VAL A 269 9.06 23.55 -10.01
N THR A 270 8.88 23.59 -8.69
CA THR A 270 9.96 23.55 -7.71
C THR A 270 10.61 22.16 -7.64
N GLU A 271 11.71 22.04 -6.90
CA GLU A 271 12.35 20.76 -6.58
C GLU A 271 11.40 19.77 -5.89
N VAL A 272 11.67 18.47 -6.04
CA VAL A 272 10.92 17.41 -5.35
C VAL A 272 11.20 17.46 -3.84
N LYS A 273 10.13 17.47 -3.05
CA LYS A 273 10.18 17.44 -1.58
C LYS A 273 9.84 16.05 -1.02
N ASN A 274 9.88 15.90 0.30
CA ASN A 274 9.60 14.64 0.99
C ASN A 274 8.72 14.85 2.23
N GLN A 275 7.49 14.33 2.19
CA GLN A 275 6.52 14.41 3.29
C GLN A 275 6.90 13.54 4.51
N GLY A 276 7.86 12.61 4.38
CA GLY A 276 8.21 11.70 5.46
C GLY A 276 7.03 10.83 5.92
N MET A 277 7.02 10.46 7.20
CA MET A 277 5.97 9.61 7.81
C MET A 277 4.76 10.43 8.30
N CYS A 278 4.23 11.28 7.40
CA CYS A 278 3.08 12.14 7.66
C CYS A 278 2.17 12.12 6.44
N GLY A 279 0.87 11.83 6.62
CA GLY A 279 -0.17 11.84 5.57
C GLY A 279 -0.54 13.24 5.08
N SER A 280 0.46 14.07 4.79
CA SER A 280 0.34 15.48 4.39
C SER A 280 0.46 15.71 2.89
N CYS A 281 0.33 14.65 2.07
CA CYS A 281 0.37 14.74 0.62
C CYS A 281 -0.59 15.79 0.03
N TRP A 282 -1.73 16.03 0.70
CA TRP A 282 -2.68 17.09 0.37
C TRP A 282 -2.05 18.50 0.40
N ALA A 283 -1.22 18.78 1.42
CA ALA A 283 -0.51 20.05 1.55
C ALA A 283 0.52 20.21 0.43
N PHE A 284 1.36 19.19 0.19
CA PHE A 284 2.36 19.20 -0.88
C PHE A 284 1.75 19.36 -2.29
N SER A 285 0.59 18.74 -2.52
CA SER A 285 -0.12 18.84 -3.80
C SER A 285 -0.63 20.27 -4.05
N VAL A 286 -1.18 20.90 -3.01
CA VAL A 286 -1.72 22.26 -3.07
C VAL A 286 -0.62 23.31 -3.12
N THR A 287 0.41 23.22 -2.25
CA THR A 287 1.55 24.14 -2.30
C THR A 287 2.23 24.08 -3.66
N GLY A 288 2.52 22.88 -4.19
CA GLY A 288 3.12 22.72 -5.51
C GLY A 288 2.29 23.32 -6.65
N ASN A 289 0.95 23.26 -6.55
CA ASN A 289 0.08 23.95 -7.51
C ASN A 289 0.20 25.48 -7.39
N ILE A 290 0.19 26.01 -6.16
CA ILE A 290 0.29 27.46 -5.91
C ILE A 290 1.64 28.01 -6.33
N GLU A 291 2.74 27.29 -6.08
CA GLU A 291 4.09 27.66 -6.53
C GLU A 291 4.11 27.85 -8.06
N GLY A 292 3.48 26.92 -8.80
CA GLY A 292 3.31 27.03 -10.25
C GLY A 292 2.42 28.21 -10.64
N GLN A 293 1.23 28.34 -10.07
CA GLN A 293 0.32 29.45 -10.38
C GLN A 293 0.94 30.82 -10.08
N TRP A 294 1.69 30.92 -8.98
CA TRP A 294 2.41 32.12 -8.58
C TRP A 294 3.52 32.45 -9.58
N PHE A 295 4.29 31.47 -10.03
CA PHE A 295 5.28 31.66 -11.09
C PHE A 295 4.63 32.18 -12.37
N LEU A 296 3.53 31.57 -12.83
CA LEU A 296 2.84 32.00 -14.06
C LEU A 296 2.31 33.45 -13.97
N LYS A 297 1.86 33.89 -12.79
CA LYS A 297 1.23 35.21 -12.62
C LYS A 297 2.17 36.31 -12.18
N LYS A 298 3.17 36.00 -11.36
CA LYS A 298 4.09 36.96 -10.75
C LYS A 298 5.51 36.87 -11.31
N GLY A 299 5.83 35.80 -12.05
CA GLY A 299 7.14 35.60 -12.69
C GLY A 299 8.24 35.09 -11.76
N SER A 300 7.94 34.84 -10.48
CA SER A 300 8.89 34.34 -9.48
C SER A 300 8.49 32.96 -9.01
N LEU A 301 9.37 31.97 -9.15
CA LEU A 301 9.17 30.65 -8.56
C LEU A 301 9.62 30.70 -7.09
N VAL A 302 8.70 30.37 -6.19
CA VAL A 302 8.93 30.36 -4.74
C VAL A 302 8.70 28.95 -4.21
N SER A 303 9.43 28.55 -3.18
CA SER A 303 9.17 27.29 -2.45
C SER A 303 8.38 27.62 -1.19
N LEU A 304 7.14 27.17 -1.11
CA LEU A 304 6.18 27.51 -0.05
C LEU A 304 6.21 26.47 1.08
N SER A 305 5.76 26.87 2.28
CA SER A 305 5.71 25.99 3.44
C SER A 305 4.51 25.04 3.41
N GLU A 306 4.76 23.73 3.36
CA GLU A 306 3.72 22.74 3.65
C GLU A 306 3.40 22.66 5.15
N GLN A 307 4.37 22.99 6.01
CA GLN A 307 4.21 22.89 7.46
C GLN A 307 3.16 23.85 7.98
N GLU A 308 3.04 25.02 7.36
CA GLU A 308 2.03 26.01 7.71
C GLU A 308 0.61 25.42 7.57
N LEU A 309 0.33 24.70 6.48
CA LEU A 309 -0.94 23.97 6.33
C LEU A 309 -1.09 22.87 7.39
N VAL A 310 -0.02 22.11 7.66
CA VAL A 310 -0.03 21.03 8.68
C VAL A 310 -0.36 21.57 10.08
N ASP A 311 0.09 22.78 10.42
CA ASP A 311 -0.05 23.36 11.75
C ASP A 311 -1.26 24.28 11.91
N CYS A 312 -1.55 25.09 10.89
CA CYS A 312 -2.49 26.22 10.95
C CYS A 312 -3.86 25.92 10.33
N ASP A 313 -3.98 24.88 9.51
CA ASP A 313 -5.28 24.40 9.04
C ASP A 313 -6.06 23.78 10.21
N ASN A 314 -7.23 24.36 10.50
CA ASN A 314 -8.12 23.92 11.58
C ASN A 314 -9.28 23.03 11.09
N VAL A 315 -9.38 22.79 9.78
CA VAL A 315 -10.38 21.94 9.13
C VAL A 315 -9.81 20.56 8.87
N ASP A 316 -8.59 20.51 8.35
CA ASP A 316 -7.91 19.26 8.02
C ASP A 316 -7.18 18.63 9.22
N HIS A 317 -6.77 17.37 9.06
CA HIS A 317 -6.24 16.54 10.15
C HIS A 317 -4.71 16.43 10.13
N ALA A 318 -4.02 17.42 9.56
CA ALA A 318 -2.56 17.45 9.47
C ALA A 318 -2.02 16.15 8.84
N CYS A 319 -1.24 15.36 9.58
CA CYS A 319 -0.73 14.06 9.15
C CYS A 319 -1.79 12.95 9.07
N GLY A 320 -2.98 13.16 9.62
CA GLY A 320 -4.13 12.27 9.47
C GLY A 320 -4.85 12.41 8.13
N GLY A 321 -4.47 13.40 7.31
CA GLY A 321 -5.03 13.65 6.00
C GLY A 321 -5.78 14.99 5.90
N GLY A 322 -6.05 15.38 4.67
CA GLY A 322 -6.81 16.59 4.34
C GLY A 322 -7.27 16.60 2.89
N LEU A 323 -8.08 17.58 2.50
CA LEU A 323 -8.55 17.71 1.12
C LEU A 323 -7.92 18.92 0.42
N PRO A 324 -7.58 18.82 -0.88
CA PRO A 324 -7.09 19.99 -1.63
C PRO A 324 -8.03 21.20 -1.54
N SER A 325 -9.35 20.98 -1.56
CA SER A 325 -10.36 22.04 -1.47
C SER A 325 -10.30 22.81 -0.15
N SER A 326 -10.24 22.11 0.98
CA SER A 326 -10.14 22.74 2.31
C SER A 326 -8.80 23.44 2.51
N ALA A 327 -7.73 22.86 1.98
CA ALA A 327 -6.41 23.48 2.03
C ALA A 327 -6.36 24.83 1.28
N TYR A 328 -6.96 24.94 0.08
CA TYR A 328 -7.09 26.23 -0.60
C TYR A 328 -7.89 27.22 0.24
N GLU A 329 -9.04 26.81 0.78
CA GLU A 329 -9.86 27.66 1.67
C GLU A 329 -9.08 28.11 2.91
N ALA A 330 -8.26 27.24 3.50
CA ALA A 330 -7.41 27.57 4.64
C ALA A 330 -6.38 28.66 4.27
N ILE A 331 -5.72 28.54 3.11
CA ILE A 331 -4.75 29.54 2.63
C ILE A 331 -5.42 30.88 2.34
N GLU A 332 -6.60 30.87 1.72
CA GLU A 332 -7.40 32.08 1.51
C GLU A 332 -7.71 32.79 2.84
N ASN A 333 -8.07 32.02 3.87
CA ASN A 333 -8.37 32.55 5.21
C ASN A 333 -7.13 33.02 5.97
N LEU A 334 -5.98 32.36 5.82
CA LEU A 334 -4.69 32.78 6.39
C LEU A 334 -4.17 34.06 5.74
N GLY A 335 -4.55 34.31 4.48
CA GLY A 335 -4.10 35.45 3.69
C GLY A 335 -2.82 35.17 2.90
N GLY A 336 -2.39 33.92 2.83
CA GLY A 336 -1.21 33.47 2.08
C GLY A 336 -0.40 32.41 2.82
N LEU A 337 0.80 32.15 2.31
CA LEU A 337 1.77 31.19 2.84
C LEU A 337 3.16 31.83 2.95
N GLU A 338 3.91 31.44 3.97
CA GLU A 338 5.34 31.71 4.09
C GLU A 338 6.18 30.80 3.18
N THR A 339 7.48 31.11 3.06
CA THR A 339 8.42 30.24 2.33
C THR A 339 8.78 29.01 3.17
N GLU A 340 9.20 27.94 2.50
CA GLU A 340 9.78 26.75 3.15
C GLU A 340 11.01 27.10 4.02
N GLN A 341 11.72 28.18 3.70
CA GLN A 341 12.85 28.65 4.49
C GLN A 341 12.41 29.33 5.79
N ASP A 342 11.31 30.08 5.76
CA ASP A 342 10.81 30.83 6.90
C ASP A 342 9.99 29.96 7.86
N TYR A 343 9.29 28.94 7.32
CA TYR A 343 8.51 27.97 8.07
C TYR A 343 8.77 26.56 7.55
N SER A 344 9.89 25.96 7.95
CA SER A 344 10.36 24.68 7.40
C SER A 344 9.53 23.46 7.83
N TYR A 345 9.48 22.47 6.94
CA TYR A 345 8.79 21.21 7.12
C TYR A 345 9.41 20.31 8.20
N GLN A 346 8.55 19.83 9.10
CA GLN A 346 8.91 19.01 10.26
C GLN A 346 8.24 17.63 10.24
N GLY A 347 7.25 17.40 9.36
CA GLY A 347 6.63 16.09 9.19
C GLY A 347 5.77 15.63 10.38
N HIS A 348 5.25 16.56 11.17
CA HIS A 348 4.29 16.29 12.25
C HIS A 348 3.53 17.59 12.59
N LYS A 349 2.36 17.46 13.22
CA LYS A 349 1.59 18.62 13.68
C LYS A 349 2.29 19.29 14.86
N SER A 350 2.49 20.59 14.74
CA SER A 350 3.02 21.50 15.75
C SER A 350 2.04 22.65 16.01
N SER A 351 2.42 23.59 16.88
CA SER A 351 1.65 24.81 17.10
C SER A 351 1.83 25.78 15.93
N CYS A 352 0.72 26.28 15.39
CA CYS A 352 0.72 27.27 14.33
C CYS A 352 1.52 28.51 14.73
N SER A 353 2.61 28.76 14.00
CA SER A 353 3.53 29.88 14.21
C SER A 353 3.50 30.90 13.06
N PHE A 354 2.43 30.87 12.27
CA PHE A 354 2.24 31.70 11.09
C PHE A 354 2.36 33.20 11.41
N SER A 355 3.03 33.92 10.52
CA SER A 355 3.21 35.36 10.58
C SER A 355 2.80 36.03 9.27
N THR A 356 1.76 36.87 9.34
CA THR A 356 1.29 37.68 8.21
C THR A 356 2.39 38.58 7.61
N GLY A 357 3.39 38.96 8.39
CA GLY A 357 4.53 39.78 7.94
C GLY A 357 5.55 39.03 7.08
N LYS A 358 5.45 37.70 6.95
CA LYS A 358 6.35 36.83 6.20
C LYS A 358 5.70 36.13 5.01
N VAL A 359 4.44 36.44 4.72
CA VAL A 359 3.70 35.89 3.58
C VAL A 359 4.46 36.18 2.29
N SER A 360 4.76 35.13 1.52
CA SER A 360 5.49 35.20 0.25
C SER A 360 4.59 34.95 -0.97
N ALA A 361 3.49 34.22 -0.81
CA ALA A 361 2.50 34.00 -1.86
C ALA A 361 1.10 33.93 -1.27
N TYR A 362 0.10 34.27 -2.08
CA TYR A 362 -1.31 34.17 -1.72
C TYR A 362 -2.13 33.69 -2.92
N ILE A 363 -3.36 33.27 -2.67
CA ILE A 363 -4.34 32.92 -3.69
C ILE A 363 -5.60 33.76 -3.50
N ASN A 364 -6.34 33.96 -4.59
CA ASN A 364 -7.59 34.73 -4.58
C ASN A 364 -8.83 33.85 -4.54
N SER A 365 -8.71 32.62 -5.04
CA SER A 365 -9.73 31.57 -4.99
C SER A 365 -9.10 30.26 -5.47
N SER A 366 -9.90 29.21 -5.53
CA SER A 366 -9.56 27.94 -6.20
C SER A 366 -10.68 27.50 -7.15
N VAL A 367 -10.35 26.62 -8.09
CA VAL A 367 -11.28 26.07 -9.08
C VAL A 367 -11.12 24.56 -9.28
N GLU A 368 -12.24 23.88 -9.44
CA GLU A 368 -12.32 22.48 -9.85
C GLU A 368 -12.18 22.38 -11.37
N ILE A 369 -11.25 21.55 -11.82
CA ILE A 369 -11.00 21.30 -13.23
C ILE A 369 -11.84 20.11 -13.67
N SER A 370 -12.11 20.03 -14.97
CA SER A 370 -12.83 18.90 -15.53
C SER A 370 -12.18 17.55 -15.26
N THR A 371 -13.00 16.51 -15.27
CA THR A 371 -12.59 15.10 -15.19
C THR A 371 -12.34 14.48 -16.56
N ASP A 372 -12.49 15.26 -17.64
CA ASP A 372 -12.35 14.78 -19.01
C ASP A 372 -10.87 14.64 -19.42
N GLU A 373 -10.40 13.38 -19.48
CA GLU A 373 -9.11 13.00 -20.06
C GLU A 373 -9.19 12.71 -21.56
N THR A 374 -10.39 12.61 -22.14
CA THR A 374 -10.59 11.99 -23.46
C THR A 374 -10.19 12.92 -24.59
N ASP A 375 -9.38 12.38 -25.50
CA ASP A 375 -9.14 12.95 -26.82
C ASP A 375 -10.20 12.45 -27.83
N GLU A 376 -11.37 11.96 -27.37
CA GLU A 376 -12.38 11.37 -28.26
C GLU A 376 -13.43 12.39 -28.76
N VAL A 377 -13.65 12.37 -30.08
CA VAL A 377 -14.54 13.27 -30.84
C VAL A 377 -16.03 13.03 -30.54
N PHE A 378 -16.41 11.93 -29.88
CA PHE A 378 -17.83 11.52 -29.77
C PHE A 378 -18.73 12.53 -29.02
N ARG A 379 -18.15 13.49 -28.28
CA ARG A 379 -18.90 14.55 -27.58
C ARG A 379 -18.62 15.96 -28.07
N LYS A 380 -17.60 16.18 -28.93
CA LYS A 380 -17.14 17.53 -29.34
C LYS A 380 -16.58 17.55 -30.76
N ALA A 381 -16.75 18.68 -31.45
CA ALA A 381 -16.24 18.90 -32.81
C ALA A 381 -14.69 18.89 -32.92
N VAL A 382 -13.98 19.06 -31.79
CA VAL A 382 -12.53 19.00 -31.69
C VAL A 382 -12.17 18.02 -30.55
N PRO A 383 -11.30 17.02 -30.78
CA PRO A 383 -10.79 16.17 -29.71
C PRO A 383 -9.91 17.01 -28.78
N ILE A 384 -10.32 17.17 -27.52
CA ILE A 384 -9.62 17.98 -26.53
C ILE A 384 -9.70 17.27 -25.19
N SER A 385 -8.58 16.69 -24.73
CA SER A 385 -8.38 16.42 -23.31
C SER A 385 -8.41 17.76 -22.55
N GLU A 386 -9.50 18.00 -21.80
CA GLU A 386 -9.71 19.26 -21.08
C GLU A 386 -8.67 19.45 -19.98
N ILE A 387 -8.24 18.35 -19.34
CA ILE A 387 -7.14 18.36 -18.37
C ILE A 387 -5.83 18.76 -19.05
N ALA A 388 -5.50 18.19 -20.21
CA ALA A 388 -4.26 18.52 -20.93
C ALA A 388 -4.26 20.00 -21.39
N ALA A 389 -5.40 20.46 -21.93
CA ALA A 389 -5.57 21.83 -22.38
C ALA A 389 -5.44 22.82 -21.21
N TRP A 390 -6.08 22.52 -20.08
CA TRP A 390 -5.96 23.35 -18.89
C TRP A 390 -4.52 23.38 -18.38
N LEU A 391 -3.87 22.21 -18.27
CA LEU A 391 -2.49 22.11 -17.80
C LEU A 391 -1.56 22.97 -18.66
N ALA A 392 -1.58 22.80 -19.98
CA ALA A 392 -0.68 23.50 -20.89
C ALA A 392 -0.88 25.02 -20.89
N GLN A 393 -2.11 25.50 -20.67
CA GLN A 393 -2.45 26.93 -20.75
C GLN A 393 -2.44 27.65 -19.40
N ASN A 394 -2.69 26.93 -18.30
CA ASN A 394 -2.95 27.54 -17.00
C ASN A 394 -1.99 27.09 -15.90
N GLY A 395 -1.15 26.07 -16.09
CA GLY A 395 -0.18 25.66 -15.08
C GLY A 395 -0.36 24.22 -14.57
N PRO A 396 0.51 23.79 -13.64
CA PRO A 396 0.39 22.49 -12.96
C PRO A 396 -0.95 22.33 -12.24
N ILE A 397 -1.43 21.09 -12.08
CA ILE A 397 -2.74 20.76 -11.49
C ILE A 397 -2.57 19.90 -10.25
N SER A 398 -3.21 20.27 -9.14
CA SER A 398 -3.31 19.39 -7.97
C SER A 398 -4.31 18.27 -8.27
N ILE A 399 -3.89 17.02 -8.17
CA ILE A 399 -4.70 15.84 -8.43
C ILE A 399 -4.66 14.85 -7.26
N ALA A 400 -5.61 13.92 -7.22
CA ALA A 400 -5.53 12.75 -6.35
C ALA A 400 -5.67 11.45 -7.15
N LEU A 401 -5.02 10.39 -6.68
CA LEU A 401 -5.03 9.06 -7.29
C LEU A 401 -4.99 7.97 -6.22
N ASN A 402 -5.20 6.73 -6.65
CA ASN A 402 -4.91 5.55 -5.83
C ASN A 402 -3.41 5.20 -5.93
N ALA A 403 -2.70 5.19 -4.80
CA ALA A 403 -1.26 5.00 -4.77
C ALA A 403 -0.80 3.55 -4.53
N PHE A 404 -1.69 2.56 -4.64
CA PHE A 404 -1.34 1.16 -4.37
C PHE A 404 -0.15 0.66 -5.19
N ALA A 405 -0.14 0.93 -6.51
CA ALA A 405 0.96 0.52 -7.38
C ALA A 405 2.24 1.37 -7.16
N MET A 406 2.10 2.58 -6.63
CA MET A 406 3.21 3.51 -6.42
C MET A 406 4.18 3.05 -5.33
N GLN A 407 3.74 2.22 -4.38
CA GLN A 407 4.62 1.69 -3.32
C GLN A 407 5.89 1.04 -3.89
N PHE A 408 5.79 0.38 -5.05
CA PHE A 408 6.89 -0.37 -5.67
C PHE A 408 7.37 0.21 -7.00
N TYR A 409 6.84 1.35 -7.44
CA TYR A 409 7.21 1.95 -8.71
C TYR A 409 8.67 2.43 -8.72
N ARG A 410 9.40 2.13 -9.80
CA ARG A 410 10.78 2.59 -10.02
C ARG A 410 10.90 3.54 -11.20
N LYS A 411 10.35 3.19 -12.36
CA LYS A 411 10.38 4.00 -13.58
C LYS A 411 9.44 3.42 -14.65
N GLY A 412 9.37 4.06 -15.82
CA GLY A 412 8.54 3.68 -16.95
C GLY A 412 7.10 4.19 -16.82
N ILE A 413 6.27 3.95 -17.83
CA ILE A 413 4.86 4.39 -17.81
C ILE A 413 4.04 3.31 -17.12
N SER A 414 3.54 3.61 -15.93
CA SER A 414 2.68 2.74 -15.14
C SER A 414 1.28 2.68 -15.77
N HIS A 415 0.80 1.47 -16.03
CA HIS A 415 -0.59 1.21 -16.41
C HIS A 415 -1.10 -0.03 -15.67
N PRO A 416 -1.30 0.07 -14.34
CA PRO A 416 -1.72 -1.07 -13.54
C PRO A 416 -3.12 -1.50 -13.96
N PHE A 417 -3.36 -2.82 -13.96
CA PHE A 417 -4.69 -3.34 -14.20
C PHE A 417 -5.70 -2.72 -13.22
N ARG A 418 -6.89 -2.34 -13.71
CA ARG A 418 -7.86 -1.53 -12.95
C ARG A 418 -8.19 -2.04 -11.55
N ILE A 419 -8.13 -3.36 -11.32
CA ILE A 419 -8.39 -3.97 -10.00
C ILE A 419 -7.32 -3.63 -8.95
N LEU A 420 -6.08 -3.35 -9.37
CA LEU A 420 -4.96 -2.99 -8.50
C LEU A 420 -4.99 -1.51 -8.12
N CYS A 421 -5.67 -0.69 -8.92
CA CYS A 421 -5.70 0.77 -8.77
C CYS A 421 -7.11 1.28 -9.06
N LEU A 422 -8.05 0.94 -8.16
CA LEU A 422 -9.48 1.23 -8.38
C LEU A 422 -9.72 2.76 -8.39
N PRO A 423 -10.32 3.33 -9.46
CA PRO A 423 -10.52 4.77 -9.57
C PRO A 423 -11.34 5.43 -8.47
N GLY A 424 -12.19 4.66 -7.77
CA GLY A 424 -13.01 5.16 -6.67
C GLY A 424 -12.36 5.10 -5.28
N MET A 425 -11.09 4.70 -5.19
CA MET A 425 -10.35 4.58 -3.93
C MET A 425 -9.08 5.43 -3.94
N ILE A 426 -9.22 6.70 -4.30
CA ILE A 426 -8.09 7.65 -4.26
C ILE A 426 -7.64 7.88 -2.83
N ASP A 427 -6.32 7.83 -2.60
CA ASP A 427 -5.72 7.91 -1.27
C ASP A 427 -4.38 8.66 -1.26
N HIS A 428 -4.00 9.30 -2.35
CA HIS A 428 -2.78 10.10 -2.41
C HIS A 428 -2.94 11.33 -3.30
N ALA A 429 -2.54 12.50 -2.81
CA ALA A 429 -2.57 13.76 -3.54
C ALA A 429 -1.17 14.09 -4.08
N VAL A 430 -1.10 14.51 -5.34
CA VAL A 430 0.13 14.71 -6.12
C VAL A 430 -0.07 15.81 -7.15
N LEU A 431 1.03 16.34 -7.70
CA LEU A 431 0.98 17.44 -8.65
C LEU A 431 1.18 16.95 -10.09
N LEU A 432 0.19 17.14 -10.95
CA LEU A 432 0.31 16.90 -12.39
C LEU A 432 1.04 18.07 -13.06
N VAL A 433 2.18 17.81 -13.68
CA VAL A 433 3.09 18.85 -14.20
C VAL A 433 3.26 18.81 -15.72
N GLY A 434 2.88 17.71 -16.37
CA GLY A 434 3.06 17.55 -17.80
C GLY A 434 2.41 16.30 -18.36
N TYR A 435 2.58 16.11 -19.65
CA TYR A 435 2.15 14.95 -20.40
C TYR A 435 2.93 14.80 -21.71
N GLY A 436 2.89 13.61 -22.28
CA GLY A 436 3.49 13.35 -23.58
C GLY A 436 3.32 11.90 -24.00
N GLU A 437 4.24 11.41 -24.81
CA GLU A 437 4.28 10.04 -25.29
C GLU A 437 5.72 9.49 -25.22
N ARG A 438 5.87 8.22 -24.82
CA ARG A 438 7.12 7.45 -24.99
C ARG A 438 6.79 6.15 -25.69
N ASP A 439 7.47 5.85 -26.80
CA ASP A 439 7.33 4.61 -27.57
C ASP A 439 5.86 4.24 -27.89
N GLY A 440 5.06 5.22 -28.33
CA GLY A 440 3.65 5.01 -28.67
C GLY A 440 2.70 4.88 -27.48
N LYS A 441 3.19 5.11 -26.24
CA LYS A 441 2.37 5.09 -25.02
C LYS A 441 2.23 6.50 -24.44
N PRO A 442 1.00 7.04 -24.34
CA PRO A 442 0.77 8.36 -23.76
C PRO A 442 0.90 8.31 -22.23
N PHE A 443 1.43 9.38 -21.64
CA PHE A 443 1.61 9.48 -20.20
C PHE A 443 1.24 10.85 -19.64
N TRP A 444 0.90 10.85 -18.35
CA TRP A 444 0.88 11.97 -17.43
C TRP A 444 2.19 12.00 -16.64
N ALA A 445 2.84 13.16 -16.53
CA ALA A 445 4.00 13.39 -15.67
C ALA A 445 3.54 13.97 -14.34
N ILE A 446 3.80 13.24 -13.25
CA ILE A 446 3.26 13.55 -11.93
C ILE A 446 4.42 13.71 -10.94
N LYS A 447 4.53 14.88 -10.31
CA LYS A 447 5.47 15.15 -9.22
C LYS A 447 4.93 14.55 -7.92
N ASN A 448 5.69 13.66 -7.31
CA ASN A 448 5.37 13.06 -6.02
C ASN A 448 6.07 13.81 -4.87
N SER A 449 5.64 13.53 -3.64
CA SER A 449 6.14 14.12 -2.38
C SER A 449 6.92 13.11 -1.54
N TRP A 450 7.55 12.12 -2.17
CA TRP A 450 8.26 11.01 -1.50
C TRP A 450 9.78 11.08 -1.66
N GLY A 451 10.32 12.24 -2.04
CA GLY A 451 11.76 12.43 -2.24
C GLY A 451 12.29 11.91 -3.58
N LEU A 452 13.50 12.36 -3.91
CA LEU A 452 14.18 12.10 -5.19
C LEU A 452 14.60 10.63 -5.38
N ASP A 453 14.71 9.87 -4.29
CA ASP A 453 15.09 8.45 -4.28
C ASP A 453 13.95 7.50 -4.66
N TRP A 454 12.74 8.03 -4.82
CA TRP A 454 11.56 7.30 -5.25
C TRP A 454 11.20 7.63 -6.71
N GLY A 455 10.74 6.63 -7.47
CA GLY A 455 10.33 6.80 -8.87
C GLY A 455 11.45 7.31 -9.79
N GLU A 456 11.07 8.00 -10.86
CA GLU A 456 12.01 8.67 -11.77
C GLU A 456 12.37 10.04 -11.19
N GLN A 457 13.36 10.09 -10.30
CA GLN A 457 13.79 11.32 -9.62
C GLN A 457 12.63 12.05 -8.91
N GLY A 458 11.77 11.30 -8.24
CA GLY A 458 10.57 11.83 -7.56
C GLY A 458 9.32 11.94 -8.43
N TYR A 459 9.41 11.59 -9.72
CA TYR A 459 8.28 11.64 -10.63
C TYR A 459 7.67 10.26 -10.89
N TYR A 460 6.37 10.27 -11.10
CA TYR A 460 5.56 9.13 -11.52
C TYR A 460 5.03 9.38 -12.92
N TYR A 461 5.21 8.40 -13.80
CA TYR A 461 4.63 8.44 -15.14
C TYR A 461 3.46 7.46 -15.20
N LEU A 462 2.26 7.99 -15.41
CA LEU A 462 1.01 7.22 -15.41
C LEU A 462 0.39 7.25 -16.80
N TYR A 463 -0.16 6.13 -17.25
CA TYR A 463 -0.83 6.05 -18.55
C TYR A 463 -1.97 7.07 -18.67
N ARG A 464 -1.96 7.85 -19.75
CA ARG A 464 -2.94 8.92 -20.01
C ARG A 464 -4.09 8.44 -20.88
N GLY A 465 -5.31 8.89 -20.59
CA GLY A 465 -6.50 8.68 -21.44
C GLY A 465 -7.41 7.54 -21.00
N SER A 466 -7.15 6.90 -19.84
CA SER A 466 -7.97 5.78 -19.34
C SER A 466 -8.58 6.02 -17.95
N GLY A 467 -8.39 7.20 -17.34
CA GLY A 467 -8.78 7.41 -15.94
C GLY A 467 -7.99 6.53 -14.98
N ALA A 468 -6.74 6.19 -15.34
CA ALA A 468 -5.91 5.26 -14.59
C ALA A 468 -5.78 5.73 -13.14
N CYS A 469 -5.99 4.80 -12.20
CA CYS A 469 -5.92 5.09 -10.76
C CYS A 469 -6.86 6.21 -10.26
N GLY A 470 -7.86 6.63 -11.05
CA GLY A 470 -8.77 7.72 -10.68
C GLY A 470 -8.13 9.10 -10.69
N MET A 471 -7.00 9.28 -11.38
CA MET A 471 -6.23 10.52 -11.38
C MET A 471 -7.02 11.76 -11.82
N ASN A 472 -8.06 11.56 -12.63
CA ASN A 472 -8.94 12.59 -13.18
C ASN A 472 -10.18 12.89 -12.31
N THR A 473 -10.29 12.32 -11.11
CA THR A 473 -11.50 12.44 -10.28
C THR A 473 -11.48 13.63 -9.33
N MET A 474 -10.29 14.18 -9.03
CA MET A 474 -10.11 15.30 -8.11
C MET A 474 -9.05 16.26 -8.67
N CYS A 475 -9.35 16.93 -9.77
CA CYS A 475 -8.46 17.91 -10.39
C CYS A 475 -8.79 19.31 -9.92
N SER A 476 -7.80 20.04 -9.41
CA SER A 476 -8.02 21.39 -8.85
C SER A 476 -6.82 22.31 -9.05
N SER A 477 -7.07 23.61 -9.05
CA SER A 477 -6.02 24.63 -9.11
C SER A 477 -6.40 25.88 -8.33
N ALA A 478 -5.41 26.54 -7.75
CA ALA A 478 -5.51 27.89 -7.26
C ALA A 478 -5.69 28.89 -8.42
N VAL A 479 -6.25 30.05 -8.08
CA VAL A 479 -6.37 31.23 -8.93
C VAL A 479 -5.60 32.36 -8.27
N VAL A 480 -4.61 32.90 -9.00
CA VAL A 480 -3.81 34.06 -8.60
C VAL A 480 -4.10 35.19 -9.59
N HIS A 481 -4.34 36.40 -9.08
CA HIS A 481 -4.56 37.62 -9.86
C HIS A 481 -3.32 38.49 -9.95
#